data_AF-A0A953BFI6-F1
#
_entry.id   AF-A0A953BFI6-F1
#
_cell.length_a   1.000
_cell.length_b   1.000
_cell.length_c   1.000
_cell.angle_alpha   90.00
_cell.angle_beta   90.00
_cell.angle_gamma   90.00
#
_symmetry.space_group_name_H-M   'P 1'
#
loop_
_entity.id
_entity.type
_entity.pdbx_description
1 polymer ?
#
loop_
_entity_poly.entity_id
_entity_poly.type
_entity_poly.pdbx_seq_one_letter_code
_entity_poly.pdbx_strand_id
1 'polypeptide(L)'
;MTNAPRLLRWLVAGVSIALALSVIYGISLAFSGARTQWFNVGFELLVAGAAVFGVLVARGSFQRGPAMTLAMIALTAVIATGLSLVALQFAARQIVVHPFFLARFAAAAVLAGVGALLVLDRHPRSWKTCLTGAGITAIGVAAGAGALLAAVRVQISSPLLAGLGIVVLLVIGTLVLACVSIGMHLIIRAFELGHLDDAPPAADSAGKPA
;
A
#
# COMPACT_ATOMS: atom_id res chain seq x y z
N MET A 1 -11.85 -11.36 14.64
CA MET A 1 -12.91 -11.06 13.64
C MET A 1 -14.20 -11.87 13.88
N THR A 2 -14.65 -12.10 15.12
CA THR A 2 -15.84 -12.95 15.36
C THR A 2 -17.11 -12.42 14.69
N ASN A 3 -17.20 -11.09 14.49
CA ASN A 3 -18.37 -10.44 13.87
C ASN A 3 -18.11 -9.81 12.49
N ALA A 4 -16.95 -10.03 11.84
CA ALA A 4 -16.74 -9.50 10.50
C ALA A 4 -17.77 -10.11 9.53
N PRO A 5 -18.43 -9.31 8.67
CA PRO A 5 -19.46 -9.81 7.78
C PRO A 5 -18.87 -10.91 6.89
N ARG A 6 -19.62 -12.00 6.70
CA ARG A 6 -19.18 -13.17 5.91
C ARG A 6 -18.64 -12.75 4.53
N LEU A 7 -19.25 -11.73 3.95
CA LEU A 7 -18.84 -11.13 2.68
C LEU A 7 -17.37 -10.69 2.67
N LEU A 8 -16.90 -10.04 3.74
CA LEU A 8 -15.53 -9.55 3.83
C LEU A 8 -14.51 -10.70 3.88
N ARG A 9 -14.85 -11.78 4.58
CA ARG A 9 -14.00 -12.98 4.63
C ARG A 9 -13.89 -13.64 3.26
N TRP A 10 -15.02 -13.78 2.55
CA TRP A 10 -15.04 -14.31 1.19
C TRP A 10 -14.27 -13.42 0.22
N LEU A 11 -14.38 -12.09 0.35
CA LEU A 11 -13.62 -11.15 -0.46
C LEU A 11 -12.12 -11.31 -0.24
N VAL A 12 -11.66 -11.30 1.03
CA VAL A 12 -10.23 -11.50 1.36
C VAL A 12 -9.74 -12.86 0.84
N ALA A 13 -10.50 -13.94 1.04
CA ALA A 13 -10.15 -15.26 0.52
C ALA A 13 -10.05 -15.26 -1.01
N GLY A 14 -11.05 -14.71 -1.71
CA GLY A 14 -11.09 -14.66 -3.17
C GLY A 14 -9.93 -13.87 -3.75
N VAL A 15 -9.67 -12.67 -3.22
CA VAL A 15 -8.52 -11.85 -3.65
C VAL A 15 -7.19 -12.55 -3.34
N SER A 16 -7.05 -13.19 -2.18
CA SER A 16 -5.82 -13.92 -1.84
C SER A 16 -5.60 -15.13 -2.76
N ILE A 17 -6.65 -15.88 -3.09
CA ILE A 17 -6.56 -17.02 -4.02
C ILE A 17 -6.20 -16.51 -5.43
N ALA A 18 -6.82 -15.43 -5.89
CA ALA A 18 -6.47 -14.83 -7.17
C ALA A 18 -5.00 -14.37 -7.20
N LEU A 19 -4.51 -13.80 -6.10
CA LEU A 19 -3.11 -13.42 -5.94
C LEU A 19 -2.19 -14.66 -5.96
N ALA A 20 -2.56 -15.76 -5.31
CA ALA A 20 -1.82 -17.02 -5.38
C ALA A 20 -1.80 -17.60 -6.80
N LEU A 21 -2.94 -17.61 -7.51
CA LEU A 21 -3.01 -18.08 -8.90
C LEU A 21 -2.15 -17.22 -9.83
N SER A 22 -2.07 -15.91 -9.56
CA SER A 22 -1.23 -15.00 -10.33
C SER A 22 0.25 -15.40 -10.27
N VAL A 23 0.70 -16.05 -9.20
CA VAL A 23 2.09 -16.50 -9.04
C VAL A 23 2.48 -17.54 -10.09
N ILE A 24 1.54 -18.41 -10.49
CA ILE A 24 1.80 -19.41 -11.54
C ILE A 24 2.20 -18.72 -12.85
N TYR A 25 1.47 -17.65 -13.21
CA TYR A 25 1.78 -16.86 -14.40
C TYR A 25 3.11 -16.11 -14.27
N GLY A 26 3.38 -15.48 -13.13
CA GLY A 26 4.63 -14.77 -12.88
C GLY A 26 5.85 -15.70 -12.94
N ILE A 27 5.75 -16.91 -12.39
CA ILE A 27 6.78 -17.95 -12.50
C ILE A 27 6.94 -18.38 -13.95
N SER A 28 5.85 -18.64 -14.68
CA SER A 28 5.91 -19.00 -16.11
C SER A 28 6.66 -17.95 -16.93
N LEU A 29 6.44 -16.66 -16.67
CA LEU A 29 7.16 -15.56 -17.32
C LEU A 29 8.65 -15.53 -16.94
N ALA A 30 9.01 -15.87 -15.71
CA ALA A 30 10.40 -15.92 -15.26
C ALA A 30 11.21 -17.03 -15.98
N PHE A 31 10.54 -18.06 -16.50
CA PHE A 31 11.16 -19.17 -17.24
C PHE A 31 11.03 -19.06 -18.77
N SER A 32 10.20 -18.16 -19.30
CA SER A 32 10.01 -18.04 -20.76
C SER A 32 11.15 -17.31 -21.49
N GLY A 33 12.08 -16.69 -20.77
CA GLY A 33 13.22 -15.99 -21.34
C GLY A 33 14.44 -16.89 -21.62
N ALA A 34 15.37 -16.41 -22.44
CA ALA A 34 16.64 -17.11 -22.73
C ALA A 34 17.54 -17.31 -21.50
N ARG A 35 17.29 -16.57 -20.41
CA ARG A 35 17.96 -16.73 -19.11
C ARG A 35 16.91 -16.76 -18.01
N THR A 36 17.02 -17.74 -17.13
CA THR A 36 16.18 -17.85 -15.94
C THR A 36 16.38 -16.64 -15.04
N GLN A 37 15.29 -15.96 -14.71
CA GLN A 37 15.31 -14.80 -13.82
C GLN A 37 15.05 -15.21 -12.38
N TRP A 38 16.06 -15.76 -11.70
CA TRP A 38 15.94 -16.29 -10.34
C TRP A 38 15.40 -15.29 -9.32
N PHE A 39 15.77 -14.00 -9.42
CA PHE A 39 15.22 -12.96 -8.55
C PHE A 39 13.70 -12.80 -8.70
N ASN A 40 13.18 -12.91 -9.93
CA ASN A 40 11.75 -12.81 -10.17
C ASN A 40 11.02 -13.99 -9.51
N VAL A 41 11.54 -15.20 -9.63
CA VAL A 41 11.01 -16.39 -8.92
C VAL A 41 11.00 -16.16 -7.41
N GLY A 42 12.04 -15.57 -6.84
CA GLY A 42 12.08 -15.21 -5.42
C GLY A 42 10.94 -14.26 -5.01
N PHE A 43 10.68 -13.21 -5.79
CA PHE A 43 9.56 -12.29 -5.54
C PHE A 43 8.21 -12.97 -5.66
N GLU A 44 8.05 -13.86 -6.65
CA GLU A 44 6.85 -14.66 -6.83
C GLU A 44 6.55 -15.57 -5.62
N LEU A 45 7.57 -16.16 -5.02
CA LEU A 45 7.42 -16.96 -3.80
C LEU A 45 7.00 -16.10 -2.59
N LEU A 46 7.49 -14.86 -2.48
CA LEU A 46 7.03 -13.93 -1.44
C LEU A 46 5.54 -13.59 -1.61
N VAL A 47 5.08 -13.38 -2.84
CA VAL A 47 3.66 -13.15 -3.15
C VAL A 47 2.83 -14.38 -2.80
N ALA A 48 3.30 -15.58 -3.11
CA ALA A 48 2.62 -16.83 -2.75
C ALA A 48 2.48 -16.97 -1.22
N GLY A 49 3.56 -16.71 -0.47
CA GLY A 49 3.52 -16.72 0.99
C GLY A 49 2.51 -15.72 1.55
N ALA A 50 2.53 -14.48 1.04
CA ALA A 50 1.58 -13.44 1.42
C ALA A 50 0.13 -13.85 1.13
N ALA A 51 -0.13 -14.48 -0.02
CA ALA A 51 -1.45 -15.00 -0.38
C ALA A 51 -1.93 -16.12 0.57
N VAL A 52 -1.04 -17.03 1.00
CA VAL A 52 -1.37 -18.05 2.01
C VAL A 52 -1.79 -17.39 3.32
N PHE A 53 -1.05 -16.38 3.80
CA PHE A 53 -1.45 -15.62 4.98
C PHE A 53 -2.79 -14.92 4.80
N GLY A 54 -3.11 -14.41 3.61
CA GLY A 54 -4.42 -13.84 3.31
C GLY A 54 -5.57 -14.85 3.45
N VAL A 55 -5.37 -16.09 2.99
CA VAL A 55 -6.34 -17.18 3.20
C VAL A 55 -6.48 -17.53 4.68
N LEU A 56 -5.38 -17.56 5.45
CA LEU A 56 -5.41 -17.80 6.89
C LEU A 56 -6.15 -16.67 7.65
N VAL A 57 -5.97 -15.41 7.24
CA VAL A 57 -6.75 -14.28 7.77
C VAL A 57 -8.24 -14.50 7.49
N ALA A 58 -8.62 -14.89 6.28
CA ALA A 58 -10.03 -15.15 5.92
C ALA A 58 -10.65 -16.30 6.74
N ARG A 59 -9.85 -17.31 7.11
CA ARG A 59 -10.25 -18.40 8.02
C ARG A 59 -10.37 -17.98 9.48
N GLY A 60 -9.93 -16.78 9.83
CA GLY A 60 -10.02 -16.24 11.19
C GLY A 60 -8.86 -16.64 12.11
N SER A 61 -7.74 -17.13 11.57
CA SER A 61 -6.56 -17.51 12.35
C SER A 61 -5.92 -16.30 13.08
N PHE A 62 -6.06 -15.09 12.53
CA PHE A 62 -5.49 -13.86 13.10
C PHE A 62 -6.56 -13.04 13.85
N GLN A 63 -6.92 -13.47 15.06
CA GLN A 63 -7.98 -12.80 15.82
C GLN A 63 -7.56 -11.44 16.38
N ARG A 64 -6.29 -11.31 16.81
CA ARG A 64 -5.76 -10.13 17.53
C ARG A 64 -5.13 -9.05 16.64
N GLY A 65 -5.12 -9.22 15.31
CA GLY A 65 -4.48 -8.24 14.42
C GLY A 65 -4.71 -8.46 12.92
N PRO A 66 -5.93 -8.78 12.47
CA PRO A 66 -6.19 -9.07 11.07
C PRO A 66 -5.84 -7.90 10.15
N ALA A 67 -6.05 -6.66 10.59
CA ALA A 67 -5.74 -5.46 9.82
C ALA A 67 -4.24 -5.29 9.55
N MET A 68 -3.40 -5.50 10.57
CA MET A 68 -1.95 -5.41 10.41
C MET A 68 -1.41 -6.52 9.51
N THR A 69 -1.94 -7.75 9.63
CA THR A 69 -1.60 -8.84 8.72
C THR A 69 -1.95 -8.50 7.28
N LEU A 70 -3.16 -7.98 7.02
CA LEU A 70 -3.58 -7.55 5.68
C LEU A 70 -2.73 -6.42 5.12
N ALA A 71 -2.34 -5.45 5.96
CA ALA A 71 -1.44 -4.37 5.56
C ALA A 71 -0.06 -4.91 5.15
N MET A 72 0.50 -5.87 5.90
CA MET A 72 1.77 -6.50 5.55
C MET A 72 1.67 -7.33 4.27
N ILE A 73 0.58 -8.10 4.08
CA ILE A 73 0.33 -8.85 2.84
C ILE A 73 0.28 -7.89 1.64
N ALA A 74 -0.48 -6.80 1.76
CA ALA A 74 -0.59 -5.80 0.71
C ALA A 74 0.77 -5.14 0.42
N LEU A 75 1.52 -4.78 1.46
CA LEU A 75 2.86 -4.20 1.32
C LEU A 75 3.82 -5.16 0.61
N THR A 76 3.86 -6.43 1.04
CA THR A 76 4.67 -7.46 0.40
C THR A 76 4.28 -7.63 -1.07
N ALA A 77 2.98 -7.69 -1.37
CA ALA A 77 2.50 -7.83 -2.75
C ALA A 77 2.92 -6.63 -3.62
N VAL A 78 2.78 -5.40 -3.12
CA VAL A 78 3.19 -4.17 -3.83
C VAL A 78 4.70 -4.16 -4.08
N ILE A 79 5.52 -4.41 -3.05
CA ILE A 79 6.99 -4.37 -3.17
C ILE A 79 7.47 -5.48 -4.10
N ALA A 80 7.02 -6.71 -3.92
CA ALA A 80 7.44 -7.84 -4.76
C ALA A 80 7.02 -7.63 -6.23
N THR A 81 5.79 -7.14 -6.46
CA THR A 81 5.29 -6.81 -7.81
C THR A 81 6.09 -5.66 -8.44
N GLY A 82 6.40 -4.61 -7.66
CA GLY A 82 7.20 -3.47 -8.12
C GLY A 82 8.65 -3.85 -8.45
N LEU A 83 9.30 -4.66 -7.61
CA LEU A 83 10.65 -5.14 -7.86
C LEU A 83 10.70 -6.12 -9.04
N SER A 84 9.69 -6.98 -9.18
CA SER A 84 9.49 -7.82 -10.37
C SER A 84 9.38 -6.97 -11.64
N LEU A 85 8.58 -5.91 -11.62
CA LEU A 85 8.45 -4.95 -12.71
C LEU A 85 9.79 -4.29 -13.07
N VAL A 86 10.55 -3.83 -12.07
CA VAL A 86 11.85 -3.19 -12.30
C VAL A 86 12.83 -4.20 -12.92
N ALA A 87 12.90 -5.42 -12.38
CA ALA A 87 13.75 -6.48 -12.91
C ALA A 87 13.40 -6.83 -14.37
N LEU A 88 12.12 -6.83 -14.71
CA LEU A 88 11.63 -7.07 -16.07
C LEU A 88 11.83 -5.86 -16.99
N GLN A 89 11.67 -4.62 -16.51
CA GLN A 89 11.83 -3.41 -17.32
C GLN A 89 13.27 -3.12 -17.70
N PHE A 90 14.22 -3.47 -16.83
CA PHE A 90 15.64 -3.52 -17.20
C PHE A 90 15.87 -4.46 -18.40
N ALA A 91 15.00 -5.45 -18.61
CA ALA A 91 15.03 -6.33 -19.77
C ALA A 91 14.16 -5.86 -20.97
N ALA A 92 13.05 -5.13 -20.77
CA ALA A 92 12.23 -4.60 -21.87
C ALA A 92 11.50 -3.27 -21.53
N ARG A 93 11.64 -2.25 -22.41
CA ARG A 93 11.17 -0.86 -22.21
C ARG A 93 9.63 -0.62 -22.23
N GLN A 94 8.75 -1.62 -22.05
CA GLN A 94 7.29 -1.46 -22.26
C GLN A 94 6.35 -2.04 -21.17
N ILE A 95 6.83 -2.36 -19.96
CA ILE A 95 6.10 -3.28 -19.07
C ILE A 95 5.17 -2.60 -18.05
N VAL A 96 5.29 -1.28 -17.81
CA VAL A 96 4.55 -0.58 -16.73
C VAL A 96 3.03 -0.76 -16.81
N VAL A 97 2.46 -0.93 -18.01
CA VAL A 97 0.99 -0.99 -18.25
C VAL A 97 0.48 -2.42 -18.44
N HIS A 98 1.30 -3.45 -18.19
CA HIS A 98 0.86 -4.82 -18.44
C HIS A 98 -0.27 -5.19 -17.44
N PRO A 99 -1.47 -5.61 -17.93
CA PRO A 99 -2.68 -5.78 -17.11
C PRO A 99 -2.49 -6.67 -15.88
N PHE A 100 -1.61 -7.67 -15.98
CA PHE A 100 -1.23 -8.55 -14.88
C PHE A 100 -0.71 -7.81 -13.63
N PHE A 101 0.23 -6.86 -13.78
CA PHE A 101 0.78 -6.15 -12.62
C PHE A 101 -0.24 -5.18 -12.04
N LEU A 102 -1.05 -4.55 -12.89
CA LEU A 102 -2.18 -3.73 -12.47
C LEU A 102 -3.18 -4.53 -11.63
N ALA A 103 -3.49 -5.77 -12.03
CA ALA A 103 -4.37 -6.65 -11.27
C ALA A 103 -3.79 -7.00 -9.88
N ARG A 104 -2.47 -7.17 -9.77
CA ARG A 104 -1.80 -7.39 -8.48
C ARG A 104 -1.83 -6.17 -7.58
N PHE A 105 -1.57 -4.98 -8.13
CA PHE A 105 -1.69 -3.74 -7.37
C PHE A 105 -3.13 -3.51 -6.92
N ALA A 106 -4.11 -3.81 -7.77
CA ALA A 106 -5.53 -3.76 -7.41
C ALA A 106 -5.85 -4.74 -6.28
N ALA A 107 -5.38 -5.99 -6.36
CA ALA A 107 -5.56 -6.98 -5.30
C ALA A 107 -4.95 -6.51 -3.96
N ALA A 108 -3.72 -5.99 -3.99
CA ALA A 108 -3.07 -5.43 -2.81
C ALA A 108 -3.84 -4.22 -2.24
N ALA A 109 -4.34 -3.33 -3.11
CA ALA A 109 -5.16 -2.19 -2.70
C ALA A 109 -6.48 -2.64 -2.05
N VAL A 110 -7.13 -3.68 -2.57
CA VAL A 110 -8.33 -4.25 -1.93
C VAL A 110 -7.99 -4.81 -0.55
N LEU A 111 -6.91 -5.58 -0.41
CA LEU A 111 -6.51 -6.15 0.88
C LEU A 111 -6.13 -5.07 1.90
N ALA A 112 -5.35 -4.06 1.49
CA ALA A 112 -5.03 -2.91 2.32
C ALA A 112 -6.29 -2.12 2.70
N GLY A 113 -7.21 -1.91 1.75
CA GLY A 113 -8.48 -1.24 1.97
C GLY A 113 -9.34 -1.98 3.00
N VAL A 114 -9.46 -3.31 2.88
CA VAL A 114 -10.14 -4.14 3.88
C VAL A 114 -9.46 -4.03 5.25
N GLY A 115 -8.13 -4.07 5.30
CA GLY A 115 -7.38 -3.86 6.54
C GLY A 115 -7.66 -2.49 7.16
N ALA A 116 -7.70 -1.44 6.36
CA ALA A 116 -8.02 -0.08 6.78
C ALA A 116 -9.46 0.03 7.30
N LEU A 117 -10.44 -0.52 6.57
CA LEU A 117 -11.84 -0.57 6.98
C LEU A 117 -12.00 -1.19 8.37
N LEU A 118 -11.33 -2.32 8.62
CA LEU A 118 -11.39 -3.01 9.92
C LEU A 118 -10.86 -2.18 11.10
N VAL A 119 -9.98 -1.20 10.85
CA VAL A 119 -9.46 -0.30 11.90
C VAL A 119 -10.33 0.95 12.00
N LEU A 120 -10.66 1.57 10.88
CA LEU A 120 -11.38 2.84 10.84
C LEU A 120 -12.84 2.70 11.31
N ASP A 121 -13.48 1.57 11.05
CA ASP A 121 -14.87 1.32 11.45
C ASP A 121 -15.06 1.23 12.98
N ARG A 122 -13.96 1.09 13.74
CA ARG A 122 -14.00 1.05 15.20
C ARG A 122 -14.38 2.40 15.82
N HIS A 123 -13.99 3.50 15.19
CA HIS A 123 -14.22 4.84 15.73
C HIS A 123 -14.64 5.82 14.61
N PRO A 124 -15.85 6.42 14.63
CA PRO A 124 -16.39 7.18 13.50
C PRO A 124 -15.59 8.44 13.15
N ARG A 125 -14.89 9.04 14.13
CA ARG A 125 -14.02 10.20 13.86
C ARG A 125 -12.75 9.83 13.06
N SER A 126 -12.31 8.57 13.10
CA SER A 126 -11.11 8.12 12.38
C SER A 126 -11.28 8.31 10.88
N TRP A 127 -12.48 8.04 10.34
CA TRP A 127 -12.82 8.22 8.93
C TRP A 127 -12.57 9.64 8.43
N LYS A 128 -13.08 10.64 9.15
CA LYS A 128 -12.90 12.05 8.77
C LYS A 128 -11.41 12.42 8.75
N THR A 129 -10.67 12.01 9.77
CA THR A 129 -9.22 12.27 9.87
C THR A 129 -8.45 11.55 8.74
N CYS A 130 -8.78 10.29 8.47
CA CYS A 130 -8.16 9.50 7.40
C CYS A 130 -8.43 10.10 6.02
N LEU A 131 -9.69 10.47 5.71
CA LEU A 131 -10.07 11.07 4.44
C LEU A 131 -9.42 12.44 4.23
N THR A 132 -9.32 13.24 5.31
CA THR A 132 -8.60 14.53 5.26
C THR A 132 -7.13 14.31 4.96
N GLY A 133 -6.48 13.37 5.65
CA GLY A 133 -5.09 13.01 5.42
C GLY A 133 -4.86 12.50 3.99
N ALA A 134 -5.70 11.57 3.53
CA ALA A 134 -5.66 11.04 2.17
C ALA A 134 -5.85 12.13 1.10
N GLY A 135 -6.77 13.07 1.32
CA GLY A 135 -6.98 14.21 0.43
C GLY A 135 -5.74 15.10 0.31
N ILE A 136 -5.12 15.46 1.44
CA ILE A 136 -3.89 16.27 1.45
C ILE A 136 -2.74 15.53 0.77
N THR A 137 -2.56 14.24 1.06
CA THR A 137 -1.53 13.41 0.39
C THR A 137 -1.79 13.33 -1.11
N ALA A 138 -3.03 13.11 -1.55
CA ALA A 138 -3.38 13.04 -2.97
C ALA A 138 -3.09 14.35 -3.70
N ILE A 139 -3.41 15.50 -3.10
CA ILE A 139 -3.08 16.82 -3.64
C ILE A 139 -1.56 16.98 -3.79
N GLY A 140 -0.79 16.63 -2.75
CA GLY A 140 0.67 16.70 -2.80
C GLY A 140 1.25 15.82 -3.91
N VAL A 141 0.81 14.56 -4.01
CA VAL A 141 1.26 13.62 -5.04
C VAL A 141 0.90 14.12 -6.45
N ALA A 142 -0.33 14.61 -6.66
CA ALA A 142 -0.76 15.14 -7.94
C ALA A 142 0.04 16.38 -8.35
N ALA A 143 0.31 17.30 -7.41
CA ALA A 143 1.14 18.47 -7.65
C ALA A 143 2.58 18.08 -8.02
N GLY A 144 3.18 17.12 -7.30
CA GLY A 144 4.52 16.61 -7.59
C GLY A 144 4.61 15.93 -8.95
N ALA A 145 3.64 15.09 -9.29
CA ALA A 145 3.56 14.45 -10.61
C ALA A 145 3.40 15.47 -11.73
N GLY A 146 2.52 16.46 -11.57
CA GLY A 146 2.33 17.56 -12.52
C GLY A 146 3.60 18.39 -12.73
N ALA A 147 4.30 18.73 -11.65
CA ALA A 147 5.56 19.45 -11.72
C ALA A 147 6.67 18.64 -12.40
N LEU A 148 6.77 17.34 -12.13
CA LEU A 148 7.72 16.46 -12.80
C LEU A 148 7.42 16.35 -14.31
N LEU A 149 6.15 16.16 -14.69
CA LEU A 149 5.74 16.11 -16.09
C LEU A 149 6.01 17.43 -16.82
N ALA A 150 5.78 18.57 -16.15
CA ALA A 150 6.12 19.88 -16.70
C ALA A 150 7.64 20.02 -16.88
N ALA A 151 8.43 19.64 -15.87
CA ALA A 151 9.90 19.71 -15.92
C ALA A 151 10.49 18.90 -17.08
N VAL A 152 9.93 17.72 -17.39
CA VAL A 152 10.37 16.89 -18.52
C VAL A 152 10.06 17.53 -19.88
N ARG A 153 9.00 18.34 -19.98
CA ARG A 153 8.55 18.95 -21.24
C ARG A 153 9.25 20.27 -21.57
N VAL A 154 9.78 20.99 -20.58
CA VAL A 154 10.41 22.29 -20.81
C VAL A 154 11.88 22.09 -21.18
N GLN A 155 12.21 22.24 -22.47
CA GLN A 155 13.60 22.39 -22.91
C GLN A 155 14.04 23.83 -22.62
N ILE A 156 14.81 24.02 -21.55
CA ILE A 156 15.32 25.34 -21.19
C ILE A 156 16.68 25.56 -21.86
N SER A 157 16.74 26.45 -22.84
CA SER A 157 17.96 26.84 -23.56
C SER A 157 18.72 28.00 -22.92
N SER A 158 18.12 28.71 -21.95
CA SER A 158 18.75 29.84 -21.23
C SER A 158 19.22 29.43 -19.82
N PRO A 159 20.48 29.69 -19.44
CA PRO A 159 21.00 29.35 -18.11
C PRO A 159 20.28 30.11 -16.98
N LEU A 160 19.81 31.33 -17.22
CA LEU A 160 19.07 32.11 -16.24
C LEU A 160 17.69 31.51 -15.96
N LEU A 161 16.97 31.10 -17.02
CA LEU A 161 15.68 30.41 -16.86
C LEU A 161 15.86 29.03 -16.24
N ALA A 162 16.99 28.35 -16.48
CA ALA A 162 17.29 27.07 -15.87
C ALA A 162 17.49 27.21 -14.35
N GLY A 163 18.21 28.25 -13.91
CA GLY A 163 18.36 28.57 -12.49
C GLY A 163 17.03 28.83 -11.80
N LEU A 164 16.14 29.62 -12.42
CA LEU A 164 14.81 29.88 -11.89
C LEU A 164 13.94 28.60 -11.85
N GLY A 165 14.03 27.76 -12.87
CA GLY A 165 13.35 26.46 -12.91
C GLY A 165 13.76 25.54 -11.76
N ILE A 166 15.04 25.49 -11.40
CA ILE A 166 15.53 24.71 -10.26
C ILE A 166 14.94 25.24 -8.95
N VAL A 167 14.94 26.55 -8.73
CA VAL A 167 14.37 27.16 -7.51
C VAL A 167 12.88 26.84 -7.41
N VAL A 168 12.13 26.98 -8.50
CA VAL A 168 10.69 26.63 -8.54
C VAL A 168 10.48 25.14 -8.25
N LEU A 169 11.29 24.26 -8.84
CA LEU A 169 11.20 22.81 -8.61
C LEU A 169 11.49 22.46 -7.14
N LEU A 170 12.47 23.11 -6.51
CA LEU A 170 12.77 22.91 -5.10
C LEU A 170 11.62 23.36 -4.21
N VAL A 171 11.05 24.54 -4.45
CA VAL A 171 9.90 25.06 -3.68
C VAL A 171 8.70 24.11 -3.81
N ILE A 172 8.36 23.70 -5.03
CA ILE A 172 7.27 22.75 -5.26
C ILE A 172 7.59 21.42 -4.58
N GLY A 173 8.82 20.91 -4.71
CA GLY A 173 9.27 19.67 -4.07
C GLY A 173 9.11 19.70 -2.54
N THR A 174 9.50 20.80 -1.90
CA THR A 174 9.31 20.98 -0.44
C THR A 174 7.83 21.02 -0.07
N LEU A 175 6.99 21.74 -0.83
CA LEU A 175 5.54 21.78 -0.58
C LEU A 175 4.90 20.39 -0.73
N VAL A 176 5.27 19.65 -1.77
CA VAL A 176 4.83 18.27 -1.99
C VAL A 176 5.21 17.38 -0.80
N LEU A 177 6.46 17.45 -0.35
CA LEU A 177 6.94 16.66 0.80
C LEU A 177 6.19 17.04 2.08
N ALA A 178 5.94 18.33 2.32
CA ALA A 178 5.16 18.80 3.46
C ALA A 178 3.71 18.28 3.42
N CYS A 179 3.03 18.36 2.28
CA CYS A 179 1.68 17.82 2.11
C CYS A 179 1.64 16.30 2.34
N VAL A 180 2.59 15.55 1.75
CA VAL A 180 2.65 14.09 1.95
C VAL A 180 2.91 13.76 3.42
N SER A 181 3.82 14.45 4.08
CA SER A 181 4.14 14.25 5.50
C SER A 181 2.94 14.54 6.41
N ILE A 182 2.28 15.69 6.25
CA ILE A 182 1.09 16.07 7.02
C ILE A 182 -0.05 15.07 6.77
N GLY A 183 -0.31 14.73 5.51
CA GLY A 183 -1.37 13.79 5.16
C GLY A 183 -1.11 12.40 5.75
N MET A 184 0.14 11.91 5.69
CA MET A 184 0.52 10.64 6.29
C MET A 184 0.40 10.66 7.82
N HIS A 185 0.80 11.75 8.47
CA HIS A 185 0.63 11.92 9.91
C HIS A 185 -0.86 11.84 10.32
N LEU A 186 -1.76 12.50 9.57
CA LEU A 186 -3.20 12.42 9.82
C LEU A 186 -3.75 11.01 9.59
N ILE A 187 -3.26 10.30 8.57
CA ILE A 187 -3.63 8.89 8.34
C ILE A 187 -3.21 8.04 9.54
N ILE A 188 -1.95 8.12 9.98
CA ILE A 188 -1.44 7.38 11.14
C ILE A 188 -2.29 7.68 12.38
N ARG A 189 -2.55 8.96 12.66
CA ARG A 189 -3.39 9.37 13.79
C ARG A 189 -4.82 8.81 13.69
N ALA A 190 -5.38 8.68 12.49
CA ALA A 190 -6.67 8.03 12.30
C ALA A 190 -6.64 6.54 12.68
N PHE A 191 -5.56 5.83 12.33
CA PHE A 191 -5.36 4.43 12.73
C PHE A 191 -5.14 4.29 14.24
N GLU A 192 -4.42 5.20 14.88
CA GLU A 192 -4.22 5.24 16.33
C GLU A 192 -5.55 5.44 17.08
N LEU A 193 -6.40 6.36 16.61
CA LEU A 193 -7.74 6.58 17.18
C LEU A 193 -8.60 5.32 17.14
N GLY A 194 -8.45 4.47 16.11
CA GLY A 194 -9.16 3.18 16.03
C GLY A 194 -8.59 2.08 16.96
N HIS A 195 -7.48 2.33 17.65
CA HIS A 195 -6.83 1.38 18.55
C HIS A 195 -7.11 1.65 20.04
N LEU A 196 -7.46 2.88 20.40
CA LEU A 196 -7.61 3.30 21.80
C LEU A 196 -8.74 2.56 22.54
N ASP A 197 -9.73 2.04 21.81
CA ASP A 197 -10.85 1.28 22.38
C ASP A 197 -10.47 -0.14 22.83
N ASP A 198 -9.28 -0.64 22.46
CA ASP A 198 -8.77 -1.96 22.88
C ASP A 198 -7.95 -1.89 24.19
N ALA A 199 -7.76 -0.70 24.79
CA ALA A 199 -7.06 -0.57 26.06
C ALA A 199 -7.89 -1.26 27.17
N PRO A 200 -7.31 -2.17 27.98
CA PRO A 200 -8.02 -2.76 29.11
C PRO A 200 -8.56 -1.62 29.99
N PRO A 201 -9.81 -1.71 30.49
CA PRO A 201 -10.31 -0.73 31.45
C PRO A 201 -9.27 -0.66 32.56
N ALA A 202 -8.73 0.53 32.80
CA ALA A 202 -7.66 0.75 33.76
C ALA A 202 -8.06 -0.01 35.03
N ALA A 203 -7.30 -1.07 35.34
CA ALA A 203 -7.65 -1.96 36.43
C ALA A 203 -7.82 -1.07 37.64
N ASP A 204 -9.07 -0.95 38.11
CA ASP A 204 -9.45 -0.09 39.20
C ASP A 204 -8.45 -0.35 40.32
N SER A 205 -7.59 0.63 40.60
CA SER A 205 -6.59 0.56 41.65
C SER A 205 -7.26 0.65 43.03
N ALA A 206 -8.46 0.07 43.16
CA ALA A 206 -9.31 -0.02 44.34
C ALA A 206 -8.80 -1.05 45.35
N GLY A 207 -7.48 -1.26 45.41
CA GLY A 207 -6.83 -1.75 46.61
C GLY A 207 -6.66 -0.60 47.60
N LYS A 208 -7.75 -0.05 48.15
CA LYS A 208 -7.68 0.69 49.41
C LYS A 208 -7.55 -0.37 50.51
N PRO A 209 -6.40 -0.50 51.21
CA PRO A 209 -6.34 -1.32 52.40
C PRO A 209 -7.26 -0.72 53.47
N ALA A 210 -8.06 -1.58 54.10
CA ALA A 210 -8.88 -1.25 55.26
C ALA A 210 -8.02 -1.01 56.50
#